data_AF-A0A8K0WXP1-F1
#
_entry.id   AF-A0A8K0WXP1-F1
#
_cell.length_a   1.000
_cell.length_b   1.000
_cell.length_c   1.000
_cell.angle_alpha   90.00
_cell.angle_beta   90.00
_cell.angle_gamma   90.00
#
_symmetry.space_group_name_H-M   'P 1'
#
loop_
_entity.id
_entity.type
_entity.pdbx_description
1 polymer ?
#
loop_
_entity_poly.entity_id
_entity_poly.type
_entity_poly.pdbx_seq_one_letter_code
_entity_poly.pdbx_strand_id
1 'polypeptide(L)'
;MATKPVQDKAPSIAKAGSWASLPSEVRQTILGLVSSSVSEKHHNSLDQKAATLATVCWEWQSFFEALIFRRLVVDPDSLGDFDVIIRRRDIRLGYIRKLWLRVQLSSYECPRCDEPEDEATQLRNNTIFTDCIHSLLGTLKLWDPARHGPEGLALMLSACSPSDTEHRFSRCEIKDDYPFHYAEDLGCVPGIVQFHRGNIDAYQNYFNHRDTPTPWLQGHAKRMRGTPLLLLPRSEKEGRFISDYGSLPAVPIIKGLVIRRQFRRDLDIRSLSCLLGQSFTALEWFRLERTISPTPRAQTAYDRGILEYLLPSLPKTLHRFSLTQWEIPRRERVFVSGLGEQNEEGMPPFSPDSMAHEMAKLSQRVEHFCPPWQMDSAAFLRSIIELGDRSRHEFESLVILAAEAALSLPQLQVLELWGTCLHGGESRAYIFRYTYQDGRATITWRGCEETTAVPQTRVIAGWSEVAKRRSSAPLTYHAIPITKRRTTVYLSDGACIYQDLLLKELLLDPLTQIFLENEPRGWTLGMRSNPRRQGDALYTGSAVPNLSDGSDVHEMNTIFESMDNSLHAVLADMQHIQENWEAALDTWMQRIGGIV
;
A
#
# COMPACT_ATOMS: atom_id res chain seq x y z
N MET A 1 -26.07 -84.74 -17.71
CA MET A 1 -25.18 -83.96 -16.83
C MET A 1 -24.56 -82.84 -17.66
N ALA A 2 -24.95 -81.59 -17.40
CA ALA A 2 -24.21 -80.36 -17.68
C ALA A 2 -25.15 -79.18 -17.35
N THR A 3 -25.06 -78.71 -16.12
CA THR A 3 -25.76 -77.54 -15.60
C THR A 3 -25.29 -76.28 -16.34
N LYS A 4 -26.25 -75.47 -16.82
CA LYS A 4 -26.02 -74.18 -17.49
C LYS A 4 -25.33 -73.18 -16.56
N PRO A 5 -24.43 -72.32 -17.07
CA PRO A 5 -23.77 -71.31 -16.27
C PRO A 5 -24.71 -70.12 -16.01
N VAL A 6 -24.56 -69.57 -14.80
CA VAL A 6 -25.19 -68.36 -14.28
C VAL A 6 -24.70 -67.15 -15.09
N GLN A 7 -25.64 -66.33 -15.58
CA GLN A 7 -25.35 -64.99 -16.12
C GLN A 7 -25.13 -64.04 -14.94
N ASP A 8 -23.88 -63.69 -14.66
CA ASP A 8 -23.56 -62.54 -13.83
C ASP A 8 -23.90 -61.25 -14.61
N LYS A 9 -24.91 -60.54 -14.12
CA LYS A 9 -25.21 -59.18 -14.54
C LYS A 9 -24.08 -58.26 -14.07
N ALA A 10 -23.37 -57.65 -15.00
CA ALA A 10 -22.48 -56.53 -14.72
C ALA A 10 -23.25 -55.43 -13.97
N PRO A 11 -22.68 -54.82 -12.91
CA PRO A 11 -23.35 -53.76 -12.18
C PRO A 11 -23.52 -52.53 -13.07
N SER A 12 -24.76 -52.06 -13.14
CA SER A 12 -25.16 -50.77 -13.72
C SER A 12 -24.21 -49.67 -13.26
N ILE A 13 -23.45 -49.10 -14.20
CA ILE A 13 -22.68 -47.86 -13.98
C ILE A 13 -23.66 -46.82 -13.46
N ALA A 14 -23.51 -46.45 -12.19
CA ALA A 14 -24.29 -45.39 -11.57
C ALA A 14 -24.13 -44.12 -12.42
N LYS A 15 -25.25 -43.49 -12.81
CA LYS A 15 -25.26 -42.17 -13.45
C LYS A 15 -24.42 -41.21 -12.60
N ALA A 16 -23.25 -40.82 -13.11
CA ALA A 16 -22.51 -39.69 -12.54
C ALA A 16 -23.46 -38.47 -12.54
N GLY A 17 -23.62 -37.83 -11.40
CA GLY A 17 -24.45 -36.62 -11.29
C GLY A 17 -23.92 -35.54 -12.24
N SER A 18 -24.80 -35.00 -13.08
CA SER A 18 -24.46 -33.88 -13.98
C SER A 18 -24.12 -32.63 -13.15
N TRP A 19 -23.23 -31.76 -13.63
CA TRP A 19 -22.90 -30.47 -12.99
C TRP A 19 -24.16 -29.69 -12.57
N ALA A 20 -25.20 -29.67 -13.42
CA ALA A 20 -26.46 -28.99 -13.15
C ALA A 20 -27.30 -29.61 -12.01
N SER A 21 -26.99 -30.84 -11.58
CA SER A 21 -27.66 -31.50 -10.44
C SER A 21 -27.11 -31.09 -9.08
N LEU A 22 -25.97 -30.39 -9.05
CA LEU A 22 -25.36 -29.90 -7.81
C LEU A 22 -26.04 -28.58 -7.36
N PRO A 23 -26.28 -28.39 -6.05
CA PRO A 23 -26.71 -27.10 -5.50
C PRO A 23 -25.74 -25.97 -5.89
N SER A 24 -26.27 -24.75 -6.01
CA SER A 24 -25.48 -23.56 -6.39
C SER A 24 -24.29 -23.33 -5.46
N GLU A 25 -24.46 -23.55 -4.17
CA GLU A 25 -23.43 -23.37 -3.15
C GLU A 25 -22.27 -24.35 -3.37
N VAL A 26 -22.59 -25.59 -3.76
CA VAL A 26 -21.59 -26.63 -4.05
C VAL A 26 -20.85 -26.28 -5.34
N ARG A 27 -21.57 -25.86 -6.39
CA ARG A 27 -20.97 -25.42 -7.65
C ARG A 27 -20.02 -24.23 -7.46
N GLN A 28 -20.45 -23.22 -6.70
CA GLN A 28 -19.62 -22.05 -6.37
C GLN A 28 -18.41 -22.44 -5.53
N THR A 29 -18.57 -23.37 -4.58
CA THR A 29 -17.45 -23.92 -3.80
C THR A 29 -16.43 -24.61 -4.71
N ILE A 30 -16.89 -25.44 -5.65
CA ILE A 30 -16.03 -26.12 -6.62
C ILE A 30 -15.30 -25.10 -7.50
N LEU A 31 -16.01 -24.11 -8.05
CA LEU A 31 -15.40 -23.04 -8.85
C LEU A 31 -14.34 -22.27 -8.05
N GLY A 32 -14.62 -21.99 -6.77
CA GLY A 32 -13.68 -21.40 -5.84
C GLY A 32 -12.41 -22.25 -5.68
N LEU A 33 -12.55 -23.55 -5.41
CA LEU A 33 -11.42 -24.47 -5.27
C LEU A 33 -10.59 -24.57 -6.57
N VAL A 34 -11.25 -24.65 -7.72
CA VAL A 34 -10.57 -24.67 -9.02
C VAL A 34 -9.78 -23.37 -9.22
N SER A 35 -10.36 -22.21 -8.91
CA SER A 35 -9.65 -20.93 -9.01
C SER A 35 -8.42 -20.87 -8.10
N SER A 36 -8.51 -21.36 -6.86
CA SER A 36 -7.38 -21.42 -5.93
C SER A 36 -6.24 -22.29 -6.45
N SER A 37 -6.56 -23.47 -7.03
CA SER A 37 -5.55 -24.38 -7.60
C SER A 37 -4.83 -23.81 -8.83
N VAL A 38 -5.51 -22.96 -9.61
CA VAL A 38 -4.89 -22.25 -10.75
C VAL A 38 -3.96 -21.15 -10.24
N SER A 39 -4.27 -20.57 -9.08
CA SER A 39 -3.50 -19.48 -8.48
C SER A 39 -2.13 -19.89 -7.92
N GLU A 40 -1.93 -21.18 -7.65
CA GLU A 40 -0.71 -21.72 -7.05
C GLU A 40 0.44 -21.92 -8.06
N LYS A 41 0.16 -21.85 -9.37
CA LYS A 41 1.13 -22.20 -10.42
C LYS A 41 1.36 -21.05 -11.41
N HIS A 42 2.36 -20.23 -11.10
CA HIS A 42 3.00 -19.23 -11.96
C HIS A 42 2.10 -18.08 -12.47
N HIS A 43 2.52 -16.85 -12.13
CA HIS A 43 1.79 -15.60 -12.34
C HIS A 43 1.44 -15.25 -13.79
N ASN A 44 2.27 -15.63 -14.77
CA ASN A 44 1.96 -15.40 -16.18
C ASN A 44 1.04 -16.48 -16.79
N SER A 45 0.74 -17.56 -16.05
CA SER A 45 -0.15 -18.64 -16.51
C SER A 45 -1.57 -18.57 -15.93
N LEU A 46 -1.79 -17.71 -14.93
CA LEU A 46 -3.07 -17.53 -14.24
C LEU A 46 -4.17 -17.11 -15.21
N ASP A 47 -3.93 -16.04 -15.96
CA ASP A 47 -4.91 -15.48 -16.91
C ASP A 47 -5.15 -16.44 -18.08
N GLN A 48 -4.11 -17.15 -18.54
CA GLN A 48 -4.23 -18.12 -19.63
C GLN A 48 -5.08 -19.34 -19.23
N LYS A 49 -4.85 -19.89 -18.03
CA LYS A 49 -5.62 -21.03 -17.51
C LYS A 49 -7.04 -20.61 -17.13
N ALA A 50 -7.21 -19.50 -16.43
CA ALA A 50 -8.53 -18.97 -16.11
C ALA A 50 -9.34 -18.64 -17.38
N ALA A 51 -8.71 -18.08 -18.42
CA ALA A 51 -9.35 -17.82 -19.70
C ALA A 51 -9.79 -19.13 -20.38
N THR A 52 -8.98 -20.18 -20.29
CA THR A 52 -9.37 -21.52 -20.79
C THR A 52 -10.59 -22.05 -20.03
N LEU A 53 -10.60 -21.92 -18.70
CA LEU A 53 -11.72 -22.34 -17.86
C LEU A 53 -13.01 -21.53 -18.11
N ALA A 54 -12.88 -20.25 -18.49
CA ALA A 54 -14.01 -19.42 -18.88
C ALA A 54 -14.73 -19.94 -20.14
N THR A 55 -14.12 -20.83 -20.94
CA THR A 55 -14.74 -21.39 -22.14
C THR A 55 -15.62 -22.62 -21.88
N VAL A 56 -15.62 -23.17 -20.66
CA VAL A 56 -16.27 -24.45 -20.34
C VAL A 56 -17.79 -24.39 -20.50
N CYS A 57 -18.45 -23.43 -19.85
CA CYS A 57 -19.88 -23.18 -19.97
C CYS A 57 -20.21 -21.77 -19.46
N TRP A 58 -21.44 -21.29 -19.66
CA TRP A 58 -21.85 -19.93 -19.28
C TRP A 58 -21.64 -19.60 -17.79
N GLU A 59 -21.81 -20.58 -16.90
CA GLU A 59 -21.62 -20.38 -15.45
C GLU A 59 -20.13 -20.21 -15.12
N TRP A 60 -19.28 -21.05 -15.70
CA TRP A 60 -17.83 -20.95 -15.57
C TRP A 60 -17.33 -19.67 -16.21
N GLN A 61 -17.83 -19.33 -17.40
CA GLN A 61 -17.55 -18.07 -18.07
C GLN A 61 -17.84 -16.89 -17.14
N SER A 62 -19.05 -16.81 -16.59
CA SER A 62 -19.45 -15.71 -15.70
C SER A 62 -18.56 -15.61 -14.46
N PHE A 63 -18.18 -16.76 -13.88
CA PHE A 63 -17.31 -16.81 -12.69
C PHE A 63 -15.86 -16.41 -13.01
N PHE A 64 -15.24 -17.02 -14.02
CA PHE A 64 -13.83 -16.78 -14.36
C PHE A 64 -13.64 -15.44 -15.06
N GLU A 65 -14.55 -14.99 -15.93
CA GLU A 65 -14.49 -13.63 -16.51
C GLU A 65 -14.58 -12.57 -15.40
N ALA A 66 -15.38 -12.79 -14.34
CA ALA A 66 -15.43 -11.88 -13.21
C ALA A 66 -14.13 -11.82 -12.39
N LEU A 67 -13.29 -12.86 -12.44
CA LEU A 67 -11.96 -12.87 -11.84
C LEU A 67 -10.92 -12.23 -12.75
N ILE A 68 -10.91 -12.59 -14.03
CA ILE A 68 -9.96 -12.12 -15.05
C ILE A 68 -10.12 -10.61 -15.28
N PHE A 69 -11.35 -10.16 -15.56
CA PHE A 69 -11.63 -8.75 -15.87
C PHE A 69 -11.81 -7.89 -14.62
N ARG A 70 -11.60 -8.44 -13.42
CA ARG A 70 -11.70 -7.67 -12.17
C ARG A 70 -10.70 -6.52 -12.13
N ARG A 71 -9.56 -6.70 -12.80
CA ARG A 71 -8.46 -5.76 -12.81
C ARG A 71 -8.13 -5.43 -14.26
N LEU A 72 -7.88 -4.16 -14.53
CA LEU A 72 -7.44 -3.72 -15.84
C LEU A 72 -6.25 -2.79 -15.67
N VAL A 73 -5.16 -3.11 -16.36
CA VAL A 73 -4.01 -2.22 -16.50
C VAL A 73 -4.12 -1.56 -17.86
N VAL A 74 -3.97 -0.25 -17.88
CA VAL A 74 -4.02 0.57 -19.09
C VAL A 74 -2.79 1.45 -19.12
N ASP A 75 -2.18 1.54 -20.29
CA ASP A 75 -0.98 2.29 -20.60
C ASP A 75 -1.22 3.17 -21.83
N PRO A 76 -0.27 4.03 -22.26
CA PRO A 76 -0.49 4.92 -23.40
C PRO A 76 -0.95 4.20 -24.67
N ASP A 77 -0.48 2.98 -24.91
CA ASP A 77 -0.73 2.21 -26.13
C ASP A 77 -2.12 1.54 -26.12
N SER A 78 -2.58 1.09 -24.94
CA SER A 78 -3.86 0.40 -24.76
C SER A 78 -5.06 1.32 -24.49
N LEU A 79 -4.84 2.61 -24.24
CA LEU A 79 -5.91 3.59 -23.97
C LEU A 79 -6.94 3.69 -25.11
N GLY A 80 -6.50 3.55 -26.37
CA GLY A 80 -7.38 3.59 -27.53
C GLY A 80 -8.36 2.41 -27.58
N ASP A 81 -7.86 1.19 -27.35
CA ASP A 81 -8.69 -0.01 -27.29
C ASP A 81 -9.66 0.05 -26.11
N PHE A 82 -9.21 0.58 -24.98
CA PHE A 82 -10.07 0.80 -23.81
C PHE A 82 -11.24 1.74 -24.11
N ASP A 83 -11.01 2.86 -24.82
CA ASP A 83 -12.09 3.76 -25.28
C ASP A 83 -13.11 3.03 -26.17
N VAL A 84 -12.64 2.18 -27.09
CA VAL A 84 -13.51 1.37 -27.95
C VAL A 84 -14.39 0.42 -27.12
N ILE A 85 -13.82 -0.24 -26.10
CA ILE A 85 -14.56 -1.15 -25.21
C ILE A 85 -15.64 -0.40 -24.44
N ILE A 86 -15.31 0.76 -23.85
CA ILE A 86 -16.29 1.58 -23.11
C ILE A 86 -17.42 2.03 -24.03
N ARG A 87 -17.12 2.52 -25.24
CA ARG A 87 -18.14 2.98 -26.19
C ARG A 87 -19.10 1.87 -26.61
N ARG A 88 -18.62 0.63 -26.71
CA ARG A 88 -19.44 -0.55 -27.02
C ARG A 88 -20.34 -0.99 -25.86
N ARG A 89 -20.13 -0.47 -24.66
CA ARG A 89 -20.86 -0.83 -23.43
C ARG A 89 -20.80 -2.34 -23.17
N ASP A 90 -19.61 -2.92 -23.30
CA ASP A 90 -19.38 -4.34 -23.04
C ASP A 90 -19.84 -4.71 -21.63
N ILE A 91 -20.53 -5.85 -21.49
CA ILE A 91 -21.07 -6.32 -20.22
C ILE A 91 -19.95 -6.59 -19.19
N ARG A 92 -18.75 -6.95 -19.67
CA ARG A 92 -17.57 -7.23 -18.84
C ARG A 92 -17.05 -6.01 -18.11
N LEU A 93 -17.40 -4.81 -18.55
CA LEU A 93 -17.12 -3.58 -17.80
C LEU A 93 -17.69 -3.66 -16.38
N GLY A 94 -18.81 -4.36 -16.19
CA GLY A 94 -19.40 -4.58 -14.86
C GLY A 94 -18.52 -5.38 -13.90
N TYR A 95 -17.53 -6.13 -14.39
CA TYR A 95 -16.61 -6.91 -13.57
C TYR A 95 -15.42 -6.11 -13.06
N ILE A 96 -15.01 -5.05 -13.78
CA ILE A 96 -13.81 -4.27 -13.45
C ILE A 96 -14.02 -3.60 -12.09
N ARG A 97 -13.15 -3.85 -11.12
CA ARG A 97 -13.15 -3.16 -9.82
C ARG A 97 -11.93 -2.28 -9.63
N LYS A 98 -10.82 -2.64 -10.28
CA LYS A 98 -9.54 -1.96 -10.15
C LYS A 98 -9.01 -1.59 -11.53
N LEU A 99 -8.76 -0.30 -11.71
CA LEU A 99 -8.18 0.25 -12.93
C LEU A 99 -6.81 0.82 -12.58
N TRP A 100 -5.77 0.40 -13.28
CA TRP A 100 -4.44 0.93 -13.09
C TRP A 100 -4.01 1.66 -14.37
N LEU A 101 -3.91 2.99 -14.30
CA LEU A 101 -3.23 3.76 -15.34
C LEU A 101 -1.73 3.79 -15.05
N ARG A 102 -0.97 3.14 -15.93
CA ARG A 102 0.49 3.12 -15.90
C ARG A 102 1.03 4.04 -16.99
N VAL A 103 1.45 5.24 -16.60
CA VAL A 103 2.02 6.22 -17.54
C VAL A 103 3.48 5.87 -17.82
N GLN A 104 3.76 5.40 -19.03
CA GLN A 104 5.13 5.12 -19.48
C GLN A 104 5.78 6.42 -19.99
N LEU A 105 6.79 6.91 -19.26
CA LEU A 105 7.53 8.11 -19.59
C LEU A 105 8.63 7.83 -20.63
N SER A 106 9.29 8.90 -21.11
CA SER A 106 10.39 8.77 -22.08
C SER A 106 11.55 7.96 -21.49
N SER A 107 12.00 6.93 -22.21
CA SER A 107 13.23 6.21 -21.87
C SER A 107 14.48 7.09 -21.96
N TYR A 108 15.51 6.73 -21.22
CA TYR A 108 16.81 7.36 -21.24
C TYR A 108 17.92 6.31 -21.17
N GLU A 109 19.10 6.68 -21.68
CA GLU A 109 20.29 5.82 -21.74
C GLU A 109 21.39 6.31 -20.79
N CYS A 110 22.41 5.49 -20.58
CA CYS A 110 23.62 5.92 -19.88
C CYS A 110 24.44 6.91 -20.74
N PRO A 111 25.08 7.93 -20.14
CA PRO A 111 25.21 8.21 -18.70
C PRO A 111 24.06 9.06 -18.12
N ARG A 112 23.02 9.41 -18.90
CA ARG A 112 21.92 10.28 -18.46
C ARG A 112 21.10 9.70 -17.29
N CYS A 113 21.24 8.39 -17.02
CA CYS A 113 20.66 7.75 -15.84
C CYS A 113 21.15 8.36 -14.52
N ASP A 114 22.33 8.99 -14.52
CA ASP A 114 22.93 9.64 -13.35
C ASP A 114 22.77 11.16 -13.39
N GLU A 115 21.91 11.70 -14.26
CA GLU A 115 21.66 13.14 -14.40
C GLU A 115 20.18 13.47 -14.18
N PRO A 116 19.86 14.62 -13.54
CA PRO A 116 18.49 15.13 -13.51
C PRO A 116 17.90 15.29 -14.92
N GLU A 117 16.57 15.28 -15.02
CA GLU A 117 15.90 15.54 -16.30
C GLU A 117 16.20 16.95 -16.83
N ASP A 118 16.61 17.04 -18.09
CA ASP A 118 16.67 18.32 -18.80
C ASP A 118 15.26 18.85 -19.13
N GLU A 119 15.15 20.14 -19.45
CA GLU A 119 13.88 20.81 -19.73
C GLU A 119 13.09 20.14 -20.86
N ALA A 120 13.79 19.66 -21.90
CA ALA A 120 13.16 18.99 -23.03
C ALA A 120 12.53 17.65 -22.62
N THR A 121 13.20 16.90 -21.74
CA THR A 121 12.69 15.65 -21.17
C THR A 121 11.52 15.90 -20.25
N GLN A 122 11.59 16.94 -19.41
CA GLN A 122 10.48 17.36 -18.55
C GLN A 122 9.24 17.71 -19.39
N LEU A 123 9.40 18.49 -20.46
CA LEU A 123 8.30 18.86 -21.35
C LEU A 123 7.68 17.63 -22.04
N ARG A 124 8.51 16.70 -22.56
CA ARG A 124 8.02 15.45 -23.16
C ARG A 124 7.24 14.61 -22.15
N ASN A 125 7.79 14.41 -20.95
CA ASN A 125 7.15 13.61 -19.90
C ASN A 125 5.84 14.23 -19.42
N ASN A 126 5.78 15.56 -19.27
CA ASN A 126 4.54 16.28 -18.97
C ASN A 126 3.51 16.16 -20.09
N THR A 127 3.93 16.19 -21.36
CA THR A 127 3.05 15.99 -22.52
C THR A 127 2.44 14.60 -22.50
N ILE A 128 3.26 13.55 -22.36
CA ILE A 128 2.81 12.16 -22.27
C ILE A 128 1.81 11.99 -21.12
N PHE A 129 2.16 12.48 -19.92
CA PHE A 129 1.29 12.42 -18.75
C PHE A 129 -0.05 13.13 -19.00
N THR A 130 -0.01 14.33 -19.57
CA THR A 130 -1.20 15.12 -19.89
C THR A 130 -2.10 14.38 -20.87
N ASP A 131 -1.55 13.84 -21.96
CA ASP A 131 -2.31 13.12 -22.97
C ASP A 131 -2.95 11.83 -22.41
N CYS A 132 -2.22 11.08 -21.58
CA CYS A 132 -2.74 9.88 -20.92
C CYS A 132 -3.91 10.20 -20.01
N ILE A 133 -3.77 11.23 -19.17
CA ILE A 133 -4.82 11.64 -18.23
C ILE A 133 -6.05 12.15 -18.99
N HIS A 134 -5.87 13.01 -19.99
CA HIS A 134 -7.01 13.51 -20.78
C HIS A 134 -7.73 12.40 -21.54
N SER A 135 -6.98 11.46 -22.12
CA SER A 135 -7.54 10.30 -22.80
C SER A 135 -8.33 9.43 -21.83
N LEU A 136 -7.73 9.05 -20.69
CA LEU A 136 -8.40 8.26 -19.66
C LEU A 136 -9.69 8.94 -19.18
N LEU A 137 -9.62 10.22 -18.80
CA LEU A 137 -10.78 10.93 -18.27
C LEU A 137 -11.88 11.10 -19.33
N GLY A 138 -11.51 11.34 -20.59
CA GLY A 138 -12.44 11.40 -21.71
C GLY A 138 -13.16 10.08 -21.95
N THR A 139 -12.42 8.97 -21.86
CA THR A 139 -12.92 7.59 -21.95
C THR A 139 -13.85 7.26 -20.78
N LEU A 140 -13.42 7.50 -19.55
CA LEU A 140 -14.21 7.19 -18.35
C LEU A 140 -15.46 8.07 -18.20
N LYS A 141 -15.48 9.29 -18.76
CA LYS A 141 -16.68 10.14 -18.81
C LYS A 141 -17.87 9.44 -19.48
N LEU A 142 -17.59 8.54 -20.42
CA LEU A 142 -18.61 7.79 -21.16
C LEU A 142 -19.17 6.60 -20.37
N TRP A 143 -18.51 6.25 -19.26
CA TRP A 143 -18.90 5.12 -18.43
C TRP A 143 -20.10 5.49 -17.55
N ASP A 144 -21.21 4.79 -17.75
CA ASP A 144 -22.42 4.93 -16.94
C ASP A 144 -22.25 4.29 -15.55
N PRO A 145 -22.18 5.08 -14.45
CA PRO A 145 -21.99 4.53 -13.10
C PRO A 145 -23.15 3.66 -12.64
N ALA A 146 -24.37 3.90 -13.14
CA ALA A 146 -25.55 3.15 -12.73
C ALA A 146 -25.47 1.66 -13.12
N ARG A 147 -24.68 1.34 -14.15
CA ARG A 147 -24.47 -0.04 -14.62
C ARG A 147 -23.43 -0.82 -13.82
N HIS A 148 -22.56 -0.13 -13.09
CA HIS A 148 -21.41 -0.72 -12.40
C HIS A 148 -21.71 -1.13 -10.96
N GLY A 149 -22.69 -0.44 -10.36
CA GLY A 149 -23.07 -0.61 -8.97
C GLY A 149 -22.48 0.49 -8.06
N PRO A 150 -22.84 0.48 -6.77
CA PRO A 150 -22.51 1.56 -5.85
C PRO A 150 -21.01 1.67 -5.53
N GLU A 151 -20.26 0.56 -5.64
CA GLU A 151 -18.84 0.48 -5.26
C GLU A 151 -17.90 1.23 -6.23
N GLY A 152 -18.32 1.42 -7.48
CA GLY A 152 -17.52 2.05 -8.54
C GLY A 152 -16.13 1.43 -8.72
N LEU A 153 -15.17 2.26 -9.12
CA LEU A 153 -13.81 1.86 -9.47
C LEU A 153 -12.76 2.42 -8.49
N ALA A 154 -11.77 1.59 -8.19
CA ALA A 154 -10.51 2.01 -7.59
C ALA A 154 -9.48 2.29 -8.70
N LEU A 155 -9.02 3.55 -8.81
CA LEU A 155 -7.99 3.97 -9.75
C LEU A 155 -6.61 3.97 -9.07
N MET A 156 -5.65 3.24 -9.62
CA MET A 156 -4.24 3.39 -9.30
C MET A 156 -3.56 4.23 -10.37
N LEU A 157 -2.84 5.27 -9.98
CA LEU A 157 -2.03 6.09 -10.87
C LEU A 157 -0.55 5.84 -10.59
N SER A 158 0.22 5.52 -11.63
CA SER A 158 1.68 5.47 -11.56
C SER A 158 2.32 6.04 -12.81
N ALA A 159 3.58 6.45 -12.67
CA ALA A 159 4.42 6.83 -13.78
C ALA A 159 5.85 6.33 -13.57
N CYS A 160 6.43 5.76 -14.62
CA CYS A 160 7.85 5.36 -14.66
C CYS A 160 8.35 5.43 -16.10
N SER A 161 9.65 5.61 -16.28
CA SER A 161 10.28 5.40 -17.59
C SER A 161 10.54 3.90 -17.75
N PRO A 162 10.35 3.28 -18.92
CA PRO A 162 10.70 1.87 -19.13
C PRO A 162 12.16 1.57 -18.76
N SER A 163 13.05 2.51 -19.03
CA SER A 163 14.46 2.42 -18.70
C SER A 163 14.77 2.50 -17.20
N ASP A 164 13.82 2.87 -16.33
CA ASP A 164 14.03 2.98 -14.88
C ASP A 164 14.52 1.66 -14.26
N THR A 165 14.21 0.50 -14.88
CA THR A 165 14.65 -0.84 -14.45
C THR A 165 15.92 -1.35 -15.13
N GLU A 166 16.44 -0.63 -16.12
CA GLU A 166 17.56 -1.07 -16.97
C GLU A 166 18.93 -0.57 -16.47
N HIS A 167 18.94 0.35 -15.50
CA HIS A 167 20.15 1.05 -15.05
C HIS A 167 20.57 0.66 -13.62
N ARG A 168 21.31 1.56 -12.95
CA ARG A 168 21.80 1.42 -11.57
C ARG A 168 20.73 1.02 -10.55
N PHE A 169 19.46 1.34 -10.81
CA PHE A 169 18.32 0.83 -10.03
C PHE A 169 17.58 -0.24 -10.83
N SER A 170 17.58 -1.47 -10.31
CA SER A 170 16.69 -2.53 -10.81
C SER A 170 15.85 -3.04 -9.63
N ARG A 171 14.84 -2.25 -9.26
CA ARG A 171 13.82 -2.68 -8.30
C ARG A 171 12.88 -3.65 -9.00
N CYS A 172 12.76 -4.86 -8.45
CA CYS A 172 11.84 -5.84 -9.01
C CYS A 172 10.37 -5.36 -8.94
N GLU A 173 10.02 -4.48 -7.99
CA GLU A 173 8.64 -4.02 -7.84
C GLU A 173 8.11 -3.26 -9.06
N ILE A 174 8.96 -2.52 -9.77
CA ILE A 174 8.50 -1.65 -10.88
C ILE A 174 8.56 -2.35 -12.24
N LYS A 175 8.99 -3.61 -12.28
CA LYS A 175 9.06 -4.42 -13.51
C LYS A 175 7.68 -4.91 -13.93
N ASP A 176 7.55 -5.17 -15.23
CA ASP A 176 6.30 -5.62 -15.86
C ASP A 176 5.86 -7.00 -15.37
N ASP A 177 6.82 -7.86 -15.05
CA ASP A 177 6.60 -9.22 -14.55
C ASP A 177 6.42 -9.28 -13.02
N TYR A 178 6.33 -8.13 -12.35
CA TYR A 178 6.15 -8.09 -10.91
C TYR A 178 4.75 -8.58 -10.53
N PRO A 179 4.61 -9.65 -9.74
CA PRO A 179 3.31 -10.31 -9.66
C PRO A 179 2.38 -9.79 -8.55
N PHE A 180 2.83 -8.85 -7.72
CA PHE A 180 2.07 -8.36 -6.58
C PHE A 180 1.61 -6.93 -6.83
N HIS A 181 0.31 -6.76 -7.11
CA HIS A 181 -0.26 -5.43 -7.36
C HIS A 181 -1.39 -5.10 -6.41
N TYR A 182 -1.96 -6.07 -5.71
CA TYR A 182 -3.03 -5.84 -4.74
C TYR A 182 -2.90 -6.75 -3.53
N ALA A 183 -3.60 -6.42 -2.43
CA ALA A 183 -3.57 -7.21 -1.20
C ALA A 183 -3.97 -8.68 -1.39
N GLU A 184 -4.86 -8.93 -2.34
CA GLU A 184 -5.31 -10.28 -2.76
C GLU A 184 -4.20 -11.10 -3.45
N ASP A 185 -3.14 -10.47 -3.95
CA ASP A 185 -1.99 -11.19 -4.53
C ASP A 185 -1.02 -11.70 -3.47
N LEU A 186 -1.17 -11.25 -2.22
CA LEU A 186 -0.26 -11.63 -1.13
C LEU A 186 -0.35 -13.10 -0.76
N GLY A 187 -1.42 -13.79 -1.14
CA GLY A 187 -1.57 -15.23 -0.99
C GLY A 187 -0.86 -16.06 -2.06
N CYS A 188 -0.28 -15.44 -3.09
CA CYS A 188 0.37 -16.17 -4.18
C CYS A 188 1.69 -16.83 -3.74
N VAL A 189 2.08 -17.89 -4.46
CA VAL A 189 3.32 -18.64 -4.25
C VAL A 189 4.26 -18.47 -5.46
N PRO A 190 5.56 -18.17 -5.28
CA PRO A 190 6.22 -17.89 -4.01
C PRO A 190 5.70 -16.59 -3.38
N GLY A 191 5.56 -16.56 -2.05
CA GLY A 191 5.09 -15.36 -1.36
C GLY A 191 5.98 -14.15 -1.65
N ILE A 192 5.42 -12.93 -1.55
CA ILE A 192 6.10 -11.67 -1.90
C ILE A 192 7.51 -11.54 -1.31
N VAL A 193 7.70 -11.97 -0.06
CA VAL A 193 9.01 -11.93 0.60
C VAL A 193 10.01 -12.89 -0.05
N GLN A 194 9.59 -14.10 -0.39
CA GLN A 194 10.42 -15.09 -1.05
C GLN A 194 10.74 -14.67 -2.50
N PHE A 195 9.74 -14.13 -3.22
CA PHE A 195 9.95 -13.55 -4.54
C PHE A 195 11.01 -12.46 -4.50
N HIS A 196 10.88 -11.51 -3.56
CA HIS A 196 11.86 -10.45 -3.37
C HIS A 196 13.25 -11.00 -3.05
N ARG A 197 13.37 -11.97 -2.13
CA ARG A 197 14.65 -12.62 -1.80
C ARG A 197 15.32 -13.25 -3.02
N GLY A 198 14.57 -13.98 -3.83
CA GLY A 198 15.06 -14.58 -5.08
C GLY A 198 15.46 -13.56 -6.15
N ASN A 199 14.93 -12.33 -6.05
CA ASN A 199 15.25 -11.22 -6.94
C ASN A 199 16.25 -10.22 -6.33
N ILE A 200 16.85 -10.52 -5.16
CA ILE A 200 17.89 -9.68 -4.55
C ILE A 200 19.12 -9.55 -5.47
N ASP A 201 19.44 -10.59 -6.25
CA ASP A 201 20.58 -10.54 -7.18
C ASP A 201 20.35 -9.58 -8.36
N ALA A 202 19.10 -9.22 -8.68
CA ALA A 202 18.81 -8.17 -9.66
C ALA A 202 19.17 -6.76 -9.15
N TYR A 203 19.31 -6.58 -7.83
CA TYR A 203 19.88 -5.35 -7.28
C TYR A 203 21.39 -5.24 -7.60
N GLN A 204 22.06 -6.36 -7.91
CA GLN A 204 23.49 -6.42 -8.25
C GLN A 204 23.85 -6.02 -9.69
N ASN A 205 22.96 -5.35 -10.42
CA ASN A 205 23.33 -4.60 -11.64
C ASN A 205 24.37 -3.48 -11.38
N TYR A 206 24.82 -3.32 -10.12
CA TYR A 206 25.97 -2.55 -9.68
C TYR A 206 27.24 -2.72 -10.54
N PHE A 207 27.44 -3.89 -11.18
CA PHE A 207 28.66 -4.20 -11.94
C PHE A 207 28.59 -3.87 -13.44
N ASN A 208 27.44 -3.48 -13.99
CA ASN A 208 27.33 -3.15 -15.42
C ASN A 208 27.80 -1.73 -15.75
N HIS A 209 28.17 -0.93 -14.74
CA HIS A 209 28.72 0.42 -14.90
C HIS A 209 30.23 0.49 -14.58
N ARG A 210 30.99 -0.57 -14.93
CA ARG A 210 32.40 -0.75 -14.57
C ARG A 210 33.35 0.39 -14.99
N ASP A 211 32.92 1.31 -15.86
CA ASP A 211 33.78 2.37 -16.41
C ASP A 211 33.36 3.81 -16.07
N THR A 212 32.27 4.02 -15.30
CA THR A 212 31.83 5.37 -14.89
C THR A 212 32.05 5.61 -13.39
N PRO A 213 32.67 6.75 -12.99
CA PRO A 213 32.94 7.06 -11.60
C PRO A 213 31.66 7.13 -10.76
N THR A 214 31.80 7.01 -9.43
CA THR A 214 30.71 7.14 -8.45
C THR A 214 29.81 8.34 -8.76
N PRO A 215 28.47 8.19 -8.71
CA PRO A 215 27.53 9.24 -9.08
C PRO A 215 27.81 10.55 -8.36
N TRP A 216 27.93 11.64 -9.11
CA TRP A 216 27.95 12.97 -8.54
C TRP A 216 26.59 13.24 -7.87
N LEU A 217 26.59 13.61 -6.59
CA LEU A 217 25.47 14.31 -5.94
C LEU A 217 24.07 13.64 -6.00
N GLN A 218 23.99 12.30 -5.95
CA GLN A 218 22.73 11.51 -6.01
C GLN A 218 21.93 11.68 -7.32
N GLY A 219 22.60 11.94 -8.45
CA GLY A 219 21.96 12.18 -9.74
C GLY A 219 21.00 11.06 -10.19
N HIS A 220 21.34 9.80 -9.94
CA HIS A 220 20.45 8.64 -10.17
C HIS A 220 19.10 8.74 -9.45
N ALA A 221 19.10 9.18 -8.20
CA ALA A 221 17.89 9.28 -7.39
C ALA A 221 17.04 10.47 -7.85
N LYS A 222 17.70 11.54 -8.29
CA LYS A 222 17.05 12.70 -8.93
C LYS A 222 16.45 12.33 -10.29
N ARG A 223 17.11 11.49 -11.09
CA ARG A 223 16.58 10.98 -12.37
C ARG A 223 15.32 10.15 -12.17
N MET A 224 15.39 9.10 -11.33
CA MET A 224 14.27 8.18 -11.07
C MET A 224 13.04 8.89 -10.51
N ARG A 225 13.25 9.87 -9.62
CA ARG A 225 12.16 10.70 -9.11
C ARG A 225 11.68 11.71 -10.14
N GLY A 226 12.60 12.26 -10.92
CA GLY A 226 12.40 13.31 -11.90
C GLY A 226 11.75 14.58 -11.34
N THR A 227 11.30 15.43 -12.25
CA THR A 227 10.46 16.58 -11.91
C THR A 227 9.00 16.12 -11.75
N PRO A 228 8.26 16.57 -10.71
CA PRO A 228 6.85 16.23 -10.54
C PRO A 228 6.04 16.47 -11.83
N LEU A 229 5.24 15.49 -12.22
CA LEU A 229 4.51 15.53 -13.49
C LEU A 229 3.41 16.59 -13.45
N LEU A 230 3.47 17.53 -14.40
CA LEU A 230 2.55 18.64 -14.54
C LEU A 230 1.53 18.35 -15.63
N LEU A 231 0.24 18.56 -15.34
CA LEU A 231 -0.82 18.66 -16.34
C LEU A 231 -0.66 19.96 -17.09
N LEU A 232 -0.35 19.87 -18.37
CA LEU A 232 -0.20 21.03 -19.24
C LEU A 232 -1.58 21.56 -19.65
N PRO A 233 -1.76 22.89 -19.73
CA PRO A 233 -2.98 23.48 -20.28
C PRO A 233 -3.20 23.02 -21.73
N ARG A 234 -4.36 22.44 -22.03
CA ARG A 234 -4.82 22.31 -23.42
C ARG A 234 -5.54 23.59 -23.81
N SER A 235 -4.99 24.33 -24.77
CA SER A 235 -5.72 25.42 -25.41
C SER A 235 -6.89 24.83 -26.19
N GLU A 236 -8.08 24.93 -25.61
CA GLU A 236 -9.30 24.92 -26.43
C GLU A 236 -9.25 26.19 -27.28
N LYS A 237 -9.33 26.04 -28.61
CA LYS A 237 -9.40 27.19 -29.51
C LYS A 237 -10.63 28.01 -29.11
N GLU A 238 -10.40 29.30 -28.86
CA GLU A 238 -11.37 30.39 -28.71
C GLU A 238 -12.17 30.48 -27.40
N GLY A 239 -11.57 31.16 -26.42
CA GLY A 239 -12.28 31.85 -25.34
C GLY A 239 -11.36 32.85 -24.67
N ARG A 240 -11.73 34.15 -24.62
CA ARG A 240 -10.87 35.23 -24.08
C ARG A 240 -10.73 35.26 -22.56
N PHE A 241 -11.29 34.28 -21.85
CA PHE A 241 -11.17 34.13 -20.40
C PHE A 241 -11.27 32.64 -20.08
N ILE A 242 -10.14 31.94 -19.98
CA ILE A 242 -10.11 30.53 -19.59
C ILE A 242 -9.28 30.43 -18.32
N SER A 243 -9.83 29.73 -17.32
CA SER A 243 -9.06 29.08 -16.26
C SER A 243 -7.78 28.47 -16.85
N ASP A 244 -6.63 28.63 -16.19
CA ASP A 244 -5.32 28.17 -16.69
C ASP A 244 -5.28 26.64 -17.01
N TYR A 245 -6.31 25.89 -16.63
CA TYR A 245 -6.56 24.52 -17.04
C TYR A 245 -7.93 24.46 -17.74
N GLY A 246 -7.99 24.00 -19.00
CA GLY A 246 -9.26 23.68 -19.66
C GLY A 246 -10.07 22.69 -18.80
N SER A 247 -11.41 22.75 -18.84
CA SER A 247 -12.23 21.98 -17.89
C SER A 247 -12.00 20.48 -18.04
N LEU A 248 -11.44 19.83 -17.02
CA LEU A 248 -11.29 18.38 -17.02
C LEU A 248 -12.69 17.75 -16.85
N PRO A 249 -13.00 16.64 -17.55
CA PRO A 249 -14.31 16.04 -17.44
C PRO A 249 -14.51 15.40 -16.07
N ALA A 250 -15.73 15.52 -15.54
CA ALA A 250 -16.15 14.83 -14.33
C ALA A 250 -16.30 13.32 -14.60
N VAL A 251 -15.80 12.51 -13.68
CA VAL A 251 -15.74 11.05 -13.77
C VAL A 251 -16.21 10.45 -12.43
N PRO A 252 -17.53 10.39 -12.20
CA PRO A 252 -18.11 9.92 -10.94
C PRO A 252 -17.98 8.40 -10.70
N ILE A 253 -17.53 7.64 -11.70
CA ILE A 253 -17.30 6.19 -11.56
C ILE A 253 -16.10 5.89 -10.64
N ILE A 254 -15.13 6.81 -10.52
CA ILE A 254 -13.97 6.63 -9.64
C ILE A 254 -14.36 6.94 -8.19
N LYS A 255 -14.29 5.92 -7.34
CA LYS A 255 -14.59 5.97 -5.89
C LYS A 255 -13.32 5.89 -5.04
N GLY A 256 -12.28 5.29 -5.57
CA GLY A 256 -10.98 5.15 -4.92
C GLY A 256 -9.84 5.69 -5.74
N LEU A 257 -8.86 6.34 -5.10
CA LEU A 257 -7.62 6.75 -5.74
C LEU A 257 -6.42 6.26 -4.91
N VAL A 258 -5.44 5.64 -5.59
CA VAL A 258 -4.19 5.18 -5.00
C VAL A 258 -3.00 5.70 -5.79
N ILE A 259 -2.05 6.30 -5.10
CA ILE A 259 -0.69 6.53 -5.56
C ILE A 259 0.25 5.86 -4.55
N ARG A 260 1.09 4.93 -5.02
CA ARG A 260 1.94 4.09 -4.14
C ARG A 260 3.40 4.50 -4.14
N ARG A 261 4.09 4.21 -3.02
CA ARG A 261 5.55 4.37 -2.85
C ARG A 261 6.37 3.60 -3.89
N GLN A 262 5.82 2.50 -4.41
CA GLN A 262 6.44 1.63 -5.43
C GLN A 262 7.03 2.44 -6.59
N PHE A 263 6.32 3.47 -7.03
CA PHE A 263 6.77 4.37 -8.10
C PHE A 263 7.28 5.67 -7.49
N ARG A 264 8.50 6.06 -7.83
CA ARG A 264 9.18 7.24 -7.25
C ARG A 264 8.71 8.57 -7.87
N ARG A 265 8.03 8.52 -9.01
CA ARG A 265 7.62 9.69 -9.77
C ARG A 265 6.48 10.43 -9.07
N ASP A 266 6.77 11.64 -8.60
CA ASP A 266 5.77 12.51 -7.98
C ASP A 266 4.85 13.13 -9.06
N LEU A 267 3.61 13.44 -8.67
CA LEU A 267 2.73 14.33 -9.42
C LEU A 267 2.87 15.76 -8.87
N ASP A 268 2.79 16.75 -9.76
CA ASP A 268 2.66 18.14 -9.32
C ASP A 268 1.36 18.32 -8.52
N ILE A 269 1.45 19.06 -7.41
CA ILE A 269 0.33 19.19 -6.48
C ILE A 269 -0.84 19.96 -7.08
N ARG A 270 -0.60 20.96 -7.94
CA ARG A 270 -1.70 21.69 -8.60
C ARG A 270 -2.42 20.77 -9.58
N SER A 271 -1.67 19.93 -10.29
CA SER A 271 -2.21 18.91 -11.20
C SER A 271 -3.09 17.90 -10.47
N LEU A 272 -2.59 17.35 -9.35
CA LEU A 272 -3.36 16.43 -8.52
C LEU A 272 -4.61 17.11 -7.92
N SER A 273 -4.48 18.36 -7.50
CA SER A 273 -5.62 19.17 -6.99
C SER A 273 -6.69 19.38 -8.06
N CYS A 274 -6.29 19.63 -9.32
CA CYS A 274 -7.21 19.74 -10.44
C CYS A 274 -7.98 18.44 -10.68
N LEU A 275 -7.30 17.29 -10.62
CA LEU A 275 -7.95 15.98 -10.78
C LEU A 275 -8.98 15.72 -9.68
N LEU A 276 -8.61 15.99 -8.42
CA LEU A 276 -9.49 15.79 -7.27
C LEU A 276 -10.70 16.74 -7.30
N GLY A 277 -10.47 18.01 -7.63
CA GLY A 277 -11.51 19.04 -7.62
C GLY A 277 -12.44 19.03 -8.83
N GLN A 278 -11.96 18.61 -10.01
CA GLN A 278 -12.74 18.66 -11.26
C GLN A 278 -13.22 17.29 -11.74
N SER A 279 -12.37 16.26 -11.64
CA SER A 279 -12.64 14.95 -12.25
C SER A 279 -13.18 13.91 -11.27
N PHE A 280 -12.55 13.72 -10.12
CA PHE A 280 -12.92 12.67 -9.16
C PHE A 280 -14.03 13.11 -8.20
N THR A 281 -15.15 13.55 -8.77
CA THR A 281 -16.24 14.22 -8.03
C THR A 281 -16.98 13.34 -7.02
N ALA A 282 -16.88 12.02 -7.14
CA ALA A 282 -17.53 11.04 -6.28
C ALA A 282 -16.53 10.20 -5.46
N LEU A 283 -15.28 10.66 -5.34
CA LEU A 283 -14.22 9.95 -4.62
C LEU A 283 -14.58 9.78 -3.15
N GLU A 284 -14.51 8.56 -2.65
CA GLU A 284 -14.86 8.16 -1.29
C GLU A 284 -13.61 7.92 -0.45
N TRP A 285 -12.54 7.43 -1.08
CA TRP A 285 -11.27 7.20 -0.41
C TRP A 285 -10.06 7.56 -1.29
N PHE A 286 -9.01 8.10 -0.66
CA PHE A 286 -7.79 8.53 -1.34
C PHE A 286 -6.55 8.16 -0.51
N ARG A 287 -5.62 7.45 -1.14
CA ARG A 287 -4.32 7.08 -0.59
C ARG A 287 -3.20 7.70 -1.42
N LEU A 288 -2.34 8.46 -0.75
CA LEU A 288 -1.16 9.08 -1.32
C LEU A 288 0.09 8.65 -0.54
N GLU A 289 0.87 7.76 -1.12
CA GLU A 289 2.17 7.36 -0.62
C GLU A 289 3.28 7.91 -1.51
N ARG A 290 4.23 8.65 -0.94
CA ARG A 290 5.27 9.33 -1.72
C ARG A 290 6.63 9.34 -1.05
N THR A 291 7.64 9.74 -1.81
CA THR A 291 9.00 9.89 -1.29
C THR A 291 9.30 11.37 -0.95
N ILE A 292 9.80 11.62 0.26
CA ILE A 292 10.22 12.95 0.75
C ILE A 292 11.34 13.48 -0.12
N SER A 293 11.31 14.79 -0.37
CA SER A 293 12.40 15.41 -1.13
C SER A 293 13.71 15.45 -0.35
N PRO A 294 14.85 15.08 -0.96
CA PRO A 294 16.14 15.27 -0.32
C PRO A 294 16.48 16.77 -0.16
N THR A 295 15.86 17.63 -0.96
CA THR A 295 16.03 19.09 -0.87
C THR A 295 14.96 19.72 0.04
N PRO A 296 15.33 20.38 1.14
CA PRO A 296 14.37 21.00 2.07
C PRO A 296 13.43 22.02 1.41
N ARG A 297 13.94 22.78 0.43
CA ARG A 297 13.15 23.77 -0.33
C ARG A 297 12.01 23.11 -1.11
N ALA A 298 12.29 22.02 -1.83
CA ALA A 298 11.26 21.35 -2.61
C ALA A 298 10.26 20.61 -1.71
N GLN A 299 10.70 20.07 -0.56
CA GLN A 299 9.76 19.52 0.43
C GLN A 299 8.86 20.61 1.01
N THR A 300 9.42 21.78 1.35
CA THR A 300 8.65 22.93 1.85
C THR A 300 7.63 23.44 0.83
N ALA A 301 8.02 23.52 -0.45
CA ALA A 301 7.11 23.89 -1.53
C ALA A 301 5.98 22.87 -1.71
N TYR A 302 6.29 21.58 -1.59
CA TYR A 302 5.30 20.50 -1.62
C TYR A 302 4.32 20.61 -0.44
N ASP A 303 4.82 20.72 0.80
CA ASP A 303 3.99 20.83 2.01
C ASP A 303 3.08 22.05 1.96
N ARG A 304 3.58 23.20 1.47
CA ARG A 304 2.76 24.39 1.21
C ARG A 304 1.67 24.10 0.18
N GLY A 305 2.03 23.44 -0.92
CA GLY A 305 1.08 23.09 -1.97
C GLY A 305 -0.05 22.18 -1.48
N ILE A 306 0.24 21.25 -0.56
CA ILE A 306 -0.78 20.41 0.07
C ILE A 306 -1.86 21.30 0.70
N LEU A 307 -1.45 22.27 1.50
CA LEU A 307 -2.37 23.14 2.23
C LEU A 307 -3.11 24.12 1.32
N GLU A 308 -2.39 24.71 0.35
CA GLU A 308 -2.95 25.74 -0.53
C GLU A 308 -3.87 25.16 -1.61
N TYR A 309 -3.58 23.96 -2.12
CA TYR A 309 -4.27 23.41 -3.30
C TYR A 309 -4.92 22.05 -3.04
N LEU A 310 -4.19 21.10 -2.44
CA LEU A 310 -4.67 19.72 -2.34
C LEU A 310 -5.86 19.59 -1.40
N LEU A 311 -5.71 20.04 -0.15
CA LEU A 311 -6.76 19.87 0.88
C LEU A 311 -8.05 20.61 0.52
N PRO A 312 -8.01 21.86 0.02
CA PRO A 312 -9.22 22.55 -0.43
C PRO A 312 -9.92 21.87 -1.61
N SER A 313 -9.20 21.09 -2.42
CA SER A 313 -9.74 20.41 -3.60
C SER A 313 -10.31 19.02 -3.31
N LEU A 314 -10.23 18.53 -2.06
CA LEU A 314 -10.77 17.21 -1.70
C LEU A 314 -12.30 17.20 -1.82
N PRO A 315 -12.89 16.21 -2.50
CA PRO A 315 -14.33 16.17 -2.75
C PRO A 315 -15.11 15.92 -1.46
N LYS A 316 -16.38 16.38 -1.45
CA LYS A 316 -17.21 16.27 -0.24
C LYS A 316 -17.57 14.84 0.15
N THR A 317 -17.52 13.93 -0.82
CA THR A 317 -17.78 12.49 -0.67
C THR A 317 -16.63 11.75 0.00
N LEU A 318 -15.45 12.36 0.13
CA LEU A 318 -14.27 11.72 0.71
C LEU A 318 -14.43 11.52 2.21
N HIS A 319 -14.41 10.26 2.66
CA HIS A 319 -14.51 9.90 4.08
C HIS A 319 -13.29 9.10 4.58
N ARG A 320 -12.40 8.67 3.67
CA ARG A 320 -11.09 8.07 4.03
C ARG A 320 -9.96 8.75 3.27
N PHE A 321 -9.00 9.32 3.99
CA PHE A 321 -7.81 9.93 3.41
C PHE A 321 -6.57 9.44 4.13
N SER A 322 -5.56 9.03 3.37
CA SER A 322 -4.27 8.56 3.88
C SER A 322 -3.14 9.25 3.12
N LEU A 323 -2.26 9.94 3.85
CA LEU A 323 -1.07 10.60 3.32
C LEU A 323 0.16 10.08 4.06
N THR A 324 1.06 9.47 3.31
CA THR A 324 2.23 8.80 3.87
C THR A 324 3.48 9.17 3.09
N GLN A 325 4.53 9.59 3.80
CA GLN A 325 5.77 10.14 3.19
C GLN A 325 7.02 9.38 3.64
N TRP A 326 7.85 8.94 2.71
CA TRP A 326 8.98 8.05 2.98
C TRP A 326 10.31 8.69 2.62
N GLU A 327 11.36 8.46 3.39
CA GLU A 327 12.70 8.78 2.91
C GLU A 327 13.17 7.73 1.90
N ILE A 328 14.01 8.17 0.95
CA ILE A 328 14.79 7.23 0.14
C ILE A 328 15.71 6.47 1.10
N PRO A 329 15.69 5.12 1.08
CA PRO A 329 16.55 4.33 1.93
C PRO A 329 18.04 4.70 1.76
N ARG A 330 18.86 4.69 2.83
CA ARG A 330 20.25 5.19 2.78
C ARG A 330 21.16 4.50 1.76
N ARG A 331 21.13 3.18 1.62
CA ARG A 331 21.92 2.45 0.58
C ARG A 331 21.60 2.92 -0.85
N GLU A 332 20.40 3.43 -1.10
CA GLU A 332 20.06 4.05 -2.39
C GLU A 332 20.57 5.50 -2.49
N ARG A 333 20.85 6.17 -1.36
CA ARG A 333 21.45 7.52 -1.26
C ARG A 333 22.98 7.53 -1.23
N VAL A 334 23.61 6.57 -0.54
CA VAL A 334 25.03 6.55 -0.18
C VAL A 334 25.84 5.89 -1.29
N PHE A 335 26.18 6.68 -2.30
CA PHE A 335 27.38 6.45 -3.11
C PHE A 335 28.38 7.61 -2.99
N VAL A 336 28.18 8.54 -2.04
CA VAL A 336 29.13 9.62 -1.74
C VAL A 336 30.04 9.16 -0.61
N SER A 337 31.09 8.41 -0.95
CA SER A 337 32.25 8.28 -0.08
C SER A 337 33.05 9.58 -0.15
N GLY A 338 32.98 10.41 0.90
CA GLY A 338 34.10 11.31 1.23
C GLY A 338 33.97 12.81 0.96
N LEU A 339 32.81 13.34 0.53
CA LEU A 339 32.58 14.78 0.54
C LEU A 339 31.40 15.08 1.45
N GLY A 340 31.67 15.80 2.53
CA GLY A 340 30.68 16.20 3.52
C GLY A 340 29.45 16.79 2.83
N GLU A 341 28.28 16.42 3.32
CA GLU A 341 27.04 17.15 3.06
C GLU A 341 27.37 18.63 3.28
N GLN A 342 27.51 19.40 2.19
CA GLN A 342 27.55 20.84 2.35
C GLN A 342 26.22 21.20 2.95
N ASN A 343 26.28 21.63 4.20
CA ASN A 343 25.17 22.21 4.95
C ASN A 343 24.62 23.36 4.12
N GLU A 344 23.59 23.10 3.29
CA GLU A 344 22.67 24.15 2.93
C GLU A 344 22.01 24.59 4.23
N GLU A 345 22.43 25.77 4.71
CA GLU A 345 21.96 26.37 5.95
C GLU A 345 20.43 26.31 6.05
N GLY A 346 19.98 25.79 7.20
CA GLY A 346 18.60 25.42 7.45
C GLY A 346 17.64 26.59 7.36
N MET A 347 16.84 26.59 6.31
CA MET A 347 15.46 27.07 6.45
C MET A 347 14.75 26.13 7.41
N PRO A 348 14.07 26.64 8.45
CA PRO A 348 13.27 25.78 9.30
C PRO A 348 12.26 25.04 8.42
N PRO A 349 12.06 23.72 8.62
CA PRO A 349 10.98 23.02 7.93
C PRO A 349 9.69 23.80 8.15
N PHE A 350 8.85 23.88 7.10
CA PHE A 350 7.50 24.41 7.21
C PHE A 350 6.84 23.84 8.47
N SER A 351 6.22 24.69 9.30
CA SER A 351 5.79 24.28 10.64
C SER A 351 4.87 23.05 10.54
N PRO A 352 5.25 21.91 11.16
CA PRO A 352 4.38 20.74 11.27
C PRO A 352 2.98 21.09 11.81
N ASP A 353 2.87 22.17 12.58
CA ASP A 353 1.64 22.65 13.21
C ASP A 353 0.59 23.08 12.19
N SER A 354 0.99 23.64 11.04
CA SER A 354 0.03 24.12 10.03
C SER A 354 -0.62 22.96 9.26
N MET A 355 0.12 21.88 9.01
CA MET A 355 -0.45 20.67 8.42
C MET A 355 -1.35 19.94 9.41
N ALA A 356 -0.94 19.86 10.67
CA ALA A 356 -1.76 19.37 11.77
C ALA A 356 -3.10 20.12 11.87
N HIS A 357 -3.09 21.46 11.74
CA HIS A 357 -4.29 22.27 11.82
C HIS A 357 -5.28 22.02 10.67
N GLU A 358 -4.81 21.96 9.42
CA GLU A 358 -5.71 21.71 8.29
C GLU A 358 -6.22 20.26 8.26
N MET A 359 -5.37 19.29 8.62
CA MET A 359 -5.81 17.91 8.82
C MET A 359 -6.88 17.81 9.92
N ALA A 360 -6.79 18.61 10.99
CA ALA A 360 -7.78 18.63 12.06
C ALA A 360 -9.15 19.13 11.59
N LYS A 361 -9.20 20.07 10.63
CA LYS A 361 -10.46 20.48 10.00
C LYS A 361 -11.07 19.34 9.17
N LEU A 362 -10.24 18.60 8.44
CA LEU A 362 -10.70 17.44 7.66
C LEU A 362 -11.20 16.30 8.57
N SER A 363 -10.56 16.10 9.72
CA SER A 363 -10.92 15.00 10.62
C SER A 363 -12.32 15.13 11.24
N GLN A 364 -12.91 16.33 11.25
CA GLN A 364 -14.31 16.53 11.66
C GLN A 364 -15.31 15.79 10.77
N ARG A 365 -14.91 15.38 9.56
CA ARG A 365 -15.77 14.77 8.53
C ARG A 365 -15.45 13.29 8.25
N VAL A 366 -14.44 12.71 8.91
CA VAL A 366 -13.99 11.33 8.64
C VAL A 366 -14.45 10.37 9.75
N GLU A 367 -14.87 9.17 9.35
CA GLU A 367 -15.33 8.11 10.27
C GLU A 367 -14.16 7.36 10.93
N HIS A 368 -13.01 7.33 10.25
CA HIS A 368 -11.80 6.65 10.68
C HIS A 368 -10.60 7.58 10.56
N PHE A 369 -9.82 7.67 11.64
CA PHE A 369 -8.62 8.51 11.69
C PHE A 369 -7.42 7.72 12.24
N CYS A 370 -6.36 7.67 11.45
CA CYS A 370 -5.06 7.15 11.87
C CYS A 370 -3.98 8.16 11.43
N PRO A 371 -3.42 8.96 12.35
CA PRO A 371 -2.41 9.94 11.98
C PRO A 371 -1.18 9.22 11.42
N PRO A 372 -0.62 9.64 10.27
CA PRO A 372 0.62 9.07 9.77
C PRO A 372 1.76 9.38 10.78
N TRP A 373 2.72 8.48 10.94
CA TRP A 373 3.77 8.59 11.98
C TRP A 373 4.68 9.82 11.83
N GLN A 374 4.68 10.42 10.65
CA GLN A 374 5.41 11.63 10.30
C GLN A 374 4.71 12.90 10.81
N MET A 375 3.41 12.82 11.14
CA MET A 375 2.65 13.93 11.68
C MET A 375 2.91 14.08 13.17
N ASP A 376 3.02 15.33 13.63
CA ASP A 376 2.97 15.62 15.06
C ASP A 376 1.53 15.42 15.54
N SER A 377 1.25 14.21 16.04
CA SER A 377 -0.06 13.85 16.58
C SER A 377 -0.50 14.78 17.71
N ALA A 378 0.43 15.34 18.50
CA ALA A 378 0.07 16.26 19.58
C ALA A 378 -0.35 17.62 19.02
N ALA A 379 0.39 18.18 18.05
CA ALA A 379 0.02 19.42 17.37
C ALA A 379 -1.33 19.27 16.64
N PHE A 380 -1.57 18.12 16.01
CA PHE A 380 -2.84 17.79 15.37
C PHE A 380 -3.99 17.76 16.39
N LEU A 381 -3.84 17.01 17.49
CA LEU A 381 -4.88 16.91 18.51
C LEU A 381 -5.15 18.26 19.18
N ARG A 382 -4.11 19.06 19.47
CA ARG A 382 -4.26 20.44 19.98
C ARG A 382 -5.05 21.33 19.02
N SER A 383 -4.85 21.13 17.72
CA SER A 383 -5.58 21.87 16.69
C SER A 383 -7.07 21.53 16.65
N ILE A 384 -7.48 20.31 17.05
CA ILE A 384 -8.91 19.95 17.16
C ILE A 384 -9.59 20.69 18.31
N ILE A 385 -8.87 20.93 19.40
CA ILE A 385 -9.38 21.50 20.66
C ILE A 385 -9.01 22.98 20.83
N GLU A 386 -8.48 23.63 19.78
CA GLU A 386 -8.07 25.05 19.77
C GLU A 386 -7.15 25.46 20.95
N LEU A 387 -6.34 24.51 21.47
CA LEU A 387 -5.47 24.77 22.61
C LEU A 387 -4.08 25.25 22.17
N GLY A 388 -3.60 26.33 22.81
CA GLY A 388 -2.25 26.86 22.63
C GLY A 388 -1.14 25.89 23.04
N ASP A 389 0.05 26.08 22.47
CA ASP A 389 1.19 25.17 22.58
C ASP A 389 1.62 24.94 24.05
N ARG A 390 1.64 23.67 24.46
CA ARG A 390 2.18 23.23 25.75
C ARG A 390 3.14 22.07 25.51
N SER A 391 4.37 22.24 25.98
CA SER A 391 5.40 21.20 25.94
C SER A 391 5.11 20.08 26.97
N ARG A 392 5.15 18.82 26.50
CA ARG A 392 5.85 17.66 27.12
C ARG A 392 5.46 16.32 26.46
N HIS A 393 6.45 15.42 26.43
CA HIS A 393 6.49 14.15 25.71
C HIS A 393 6.34 12.95 26.66
N GLU A 394 5.10 12.51 26.87
CA GLU A 394 4.79 11.15 27.34
C GLU A 394 3.60 10.63 26.52
N PHE A 395 3.67 9.40 26.03
CA PHE A 395 2.60 8.79 25.21
C PHE A 395 1.23 8.84 25.91
N GLU A 396 1.20 8.75 27.24
CA GLU A 396 -0.01 8.91 28.05
C GLU A 396 -0.60 10.33 27.98
N SER A 397 0.23 11.37 27.96
CA SER A 397 -0.23 12.75 27.79
C SER A 397 -0.88 12.95 26.42
N LEU A 398 -0.35 12.28 25.38
CA LEU A 398 -0.96 12.26 24.05
C LEU A 398 -2.33 11.57 24.06
N VAL A 399 -2.47 10.47 24.82
CA VAL A 399 -3.74 9.74 24.95
C VAL A 399 -4.80 10.52 25.73
N ILE A 400 -4.41 11.30 26.75
CA ILE A 400 -5.31 12.21 27.46
C ILE A 400 -5.79 13.32 26.53
N LEU A 401 -4.86 13.95 25.81
CA LEU A 401 -5.17 14.97 24.79
C LEU A 401 -6.13 14.43 23.72
N ALA A 402 -5.95 13.18 23.33
CA ALA A 402 -6.84 12.53 22.38
C ALA A 402 -8.25 12.29 22.92
N ALA A 403 -8.41 12.02 24.22
CA ALA A 403 -9.72 11.94 24.85
C ALA A 403 -10.45 13.28 24.78
N GLU A 404 -9.74 14.38 25.06
CA GLU A 404 -10.30 15.75 24.95
C GLU A 404 -10.73 16.06 23.52
N ALA A 405 -9.88 15.75 22.53
CA ALA A 405 -10.21 15.91 21.12
C ALA A 405 -11.39 15.04 20.67
N ALA A 406 -11.48 13.80 21.16
CA ALA A 406 -12.56 12.88 20.81
C ALA A 406 -13.95 13.37 21.25
N LEU A 407 -14.05 14.24 22.27
CA LEU A 407 -15.32 14.88 22.66
C LEU A 407 -15.88 15.82 21.58
N SER A 408 -15.02 16.31 20.69
CA SER A 408 -15.37 17.16 19.55
C SER A 408 -15.53 16.37 18.24
N LEU A 409 -15.39 15.05 18.27
CA LEU A 409 -15.48 14.16 17.09
C LEU A 409 -16.71 13.24 17.19
N PRO A 410 -17.93 13.75 16.87
CA PRO A 410 -19.19 13.04 17.13
C PRO A 410 -19.35 11.73 16.34
N GLN A 411 -18.65 11.56 15.22
CA GLN A 411 -18.74 10.38 14.37
C GLN A 411 -17.58 9.37 14.54
N LEU A 412 -16.62 9.63 15.42
CA LEU A 412 -15.40 8.82 15.55
C LEU A 412 -15.71 7.35 15.94
N GLN A 413 -15.50 6.37 15.07
CA GLN A 413 -15.76 4.97 15.44
C GLN A 413 -14.53 4.28 16.03
N VAL A 414 -13.36 4.59 15.46
CA VAL A 414 -12.08 4.00 15.86
C VAL A 414 -11.02 5.10 15.89
N LEU A 415 -10.27 5.17 16.99
CA LEU A 415 -9.04 5.96 17.08
C LEU A 415 -7.90 5.02 17.47
N GLU A 416 -6.80 5.09 16.75
CA GLU A 416 -5.58 4.37 17.09
C GLU A 416 -4.39 5.33 17.14
N LEU A 417 -3.72 5.35 18.29
CA LEU A 417 -2.46 6.04 18.50
C LEU A 417 -1.39 4.99 18.78
N TRP A 418 -0.19 5.22 18.28
CA TRP A 418 0.90 4.29 18.46
C TRP A 418 2.22 5.05 18.49
N GLY A 419 3.28 4.38 18.94
CA GLY A 419 4.62 4.97 18.99
C GLY A 419 5.66 3.95 19.43
N THR A 420 6.92 4.26 19.14
CA THR A 420 8.08 3.43 19.50
C THR A 420 9.17 4.27 20.12
N CYS A 421 9.83 3.72 21.14
CA CYS A 421 11.10 4.23 21.65
C CYS A 421 12.19 3.23 21.27
N LEU A 422 13.19 3.67 20.52
CA LEU A 422 14.23 2.81 19.96
C LEU A 422 15.55 3.03 20.69
N HIS A 423 15.90 2.11 21.58
CA HIS A 423 17.09 2.19 22.43
C HIS A 423 17.74 0.81 22.63
N GLY A 424 18.11 0.15 21.53
CA GLY A 424 18.73 -1.18 21.58
C GLY A 424 17.84 -2.19 22.31
N GLY A 425 18.41 -2.89 23.30
CA GLY A 425 17.71 -3.87 24.13
C GLY A 425 16.58 -3.30 24.99
N GLU A 426 16.51 -1.98 25.18
CA GLU A 426 15.46 -1.31 25.97
C GLU A 426 14.31 -0.78 25.11
N SER A 427 14.28 -1.10 23.82
CA SER A 427 13.26 -0.58 22.90
C SER A 427 11.84 -0.95 23.34
N ARG A 428 10.92 -0.01 23.19
CA ARG A 428 9.51 -0.14 23.61
C ARG A 428 8.59 0.25 22.47
N ALA A 429 7.40 -0.35 22.45
CA ALA A 429 6.33 0.01 21.56
C ALA A 429 5.04 0.18 22.35
N TYR A 430 4.18 1.08 21.88
CA TYR A 430 2.90 1.41 22.50
C TYR A 430 1.82 1.50 21.43
N ILE A 431 0.64 0.96 21.74
CA ILE A 431 -0.57 1.12 20.93
C ILE A 431 -1.71 1.42 21.90
N PHE A 432 -2.35 2.57 21.71
CA PHE A 432 -3.61 2.92 22.34
C PHE A 432 -4.71 2.86 21.30
N ARG A 433 -5.80 2.17 21.61
CA ARG A 433 -6.95 2.03 20.73
C ARG A 433 -8.23 2.38 21.46
N TYR A 434 -9.04 3.22 20.85
CA TYR A 434 -10.45 3.41 21.20
C TYR A 434 -11.32 2.84 20.09
N THR A 435 -12.39 2.14 20.47
CA THR A 435 -13.42 1.62 19.56
C THR A 435 -14.80 1.91 20.12
N TYR A 436 -15.72 2.29 19.25
CA TYR A 436 -17.15 2.42 19.54
C TYR A 436 -17.93 1.56 18.55
N GLN A 437 -18.42 0.42 19.00
CA GLN A 437 -19.17 -0.55 18.20
C GLN A 437 -20.37 -1.05 19.00
N ASP A 438 -21.51 -1.23 18.33
CA ASP A 438 -22.75 -1.75 18.92
C ASP A 438 -23.18 -1.01 20.21
N GLY A 439 -22.98 0.31 20.23
CA GLY A 439 -23.31 1.14 21.39
C GLY A 439 -22.38 0.99 22.60
N ARG A 440 -21.23 0.31 22.44
CA ARG A 440 -20.24 0.09 23.50
C ARG A 440 -18.91 0.76 23.16
N ALA A 441 -18.42 1.58 24.10
CA ALA A 441 -17.09 2.15 24.06
C ALA A 441 -16.07 1.21 24.73
N THR A 442 -14.96 0.94 24.04
CA THR A 442 -13.85 0.12 24.54
C THR A 442 -12.52 0.81 24.29
N ILE A 443 -11.67 0.85 25.32
CA ILE A 443 -10.26 1.23 25.18
C ILE A 443 -9.35 0.02 25.39
N THR A 444 -8.36 -0.11 24.52
CA THR A 444 -7.35 -1.17 24.58
C THR A 444 -5.96 -0.53 24.61
N TRP A 445 -5.18 -0.86 25.64
CA TRP A 445 -3.78 -0.48 25.78
C TRP A 445 -2.89 -1.67 25.44
N ARG A 446 -1.92 -1.48 24.54
CA ARG A 446 -0.91 -2.48 24.21
C ARG A 446 0.50 -1.92 24.40
N GLY A 447 1.36 -2.69 25.06
CA GLY A 447 2.77 -2.35 25.29
C GLY A 447 3.62 -3.59 25.51
N CYS A 448 4.95 -3.44 25.60
CA CYS A 448 5.84 -4.53 26.01
C CYS A 448 5.60 -4.90 27.49
N GLU A 449 5.89 -6.14 27.93
CA GLU A 449 5.43 -6.75 29.20
C GLU A 449 5.57 -5.89 30.50
N GLU A 450 6.60 -5.05 30.64
CA GLU A 450 6.76 -4.16 31.82
C GLU A 450 5.94 -2.84 31.72
N THR A 451 5.41 -2.53 30.53
CA THR A 451 4.67 -1.29 30.19
C THR A 451 3.17 -1.50 29.98
N THR A 452 2.67 -2.73 30.06
CA THR A 452 1.23 -3.04 30.11
C THR A 452 0.58 -2.70 31.46
N ALA A 453 1.20 -1.80 32.22
CA ALA A 453 0.68 -1.31 33.49
C ALA A 453 -0.73 -0.71 33.31
N VAL A 454 -1.50 -0.73 34.41
CA VAL A 454 -2.84 -0.13 34.47
C VAL A 454 -2.75 1.32 33.98
N PRO A 455 -3.61 1.77 33.05
CA PRO A 455 -3.57 3.13 32.55
C PRO A 455 -3.81 4.07 33.71
N GLN A 456 -3.11 5.20 33.73
CA GLN A 456 -3.33 6.22 34.74
C GLN A 456 -4.83 6.53 34.89
N THR A 457 -5.28 6.76 36.12
CA THR A 457 -6.67 7.13 36.44
C THR A 457 -7.21 8.26 35.56
N ARG A 458 -6.32 9.18 35.14
CA ARG A 458 -6.65 10.30 34.23
C ARG A 458 -7.03 9.85 32.82
N VAL A 459 -6.34 8.85 32.26
CA VAL A 459 -6.67 8.27 30.95
C VAL A 459 -8.06 7.63 31.00
N ILE A 460 -8.31 6.80 32.02
CA ILE A 460 -9.63 6.15 32.20
C ILE A 460 -10.73 7.19 32.39
N ALA A 461 -10.49 8.24 33.20
CA ALA A 461 -11.46 9.30 33.42
C ALA A 461 -11.81 10.06 32.13
N GLY A 462 -10.80 10.48 31.35
CA GLY A 462 -11.02 11.18 30.09
C GLY A 462 -11.82 10.36 29.08
N TRP A 463 -11.44 9.10 28.86
CA TRP A 463 -12.15 8.23 27.93
C TRP A 463 -13.51 7.75 28.45
N SER A 464 -13.73 7.74 29.76
CA SER A 464 -15.05 7.46 30.34
C SER A 464 -16.03 8.59 30.05
N GLU A 465 -15.56 9.83 30.00
CA GLU A 465 -16.37 10.97 29.60
C GLU A 465 -16.76 10.90 28.12
N VAL A 466 -15.80 10.54 27.26
CA VAL A 466 -16.06 10.27 25.83
C VAL A 466 -17.11 9.17 25.67
N ALA A 467 -17.01 8.08 26.43
CA ALA A 467 -17.99 7.00 26.42
C ALA A 467 -19.39 7.45 26.84
N LYS A 468 -19.50 8.20 27.94
CA LYS A 468 -20.79 8.70 28.47
C LYS A 468 -21.53 9.59 27.48
N ARG A 469 -20.82 10.41 26.72
CA ARG A 469 -21.46 11.27 25.69
C ARG A 469 -22.05 10.48 24.53
N ARG A 470 -21.60 9.24 24.32
CA ARG A 470 -21.96 8.41 23.15
C ARG A 470 -22.82 7.21 23.50
N SER A 471 -22.76 6.73 24.73
CA SER A 471 -23.56 5.61 25.21
C SER A 471 -23.79 5.70 26.70
N SER A 472 -24.92 5.13 27.16
CA SER A 472 -25.19 4.89 28.58
C SER A 472 -24.40 3.70 29.15
N ALA A 473 -23.76 2.90 28.30
CA ALA A 473 -22.93 1.77 28.71
C ALA A 473 -21.61 2.24 29.34
N PRO A 474 -21.10 1.53 30.38
CA PRO A 474 -19.80 1.85 30.96
C PRO A 474 -18.66 1.55 29.98
N LEU A 475 -17.59 2.33 30.09
CA LEU A 475 -16.36 2.11 29.31
C LEU A 475 -15.74 0.76 29.68
N THR A 476 -15.44 -0.05 28.66
CA THR A 476 -14.67 -1.29 28.83
C THR A 476 -13.18 -1.03 28.61
N TYR A 477 -12.32 -1.62 29.44
CA TYR A 477 -10.86 -1.47 29.36
C TYR A 477 -10.16 -2.82 29.21
N HIS A 478 -9.19 -2.90 28.30
CA HIS A 478 -8.31 -4.05 28.10
C HIS A 478 -6.82 -3.64 28.09
N ALA A 479 -5.99 -4.40 28.80
CA ALA A 479 -4.53 -4.34 28.70
C ALA A 479 -4.05 -5.61 27.97
N ILE A 480 -3.40 -5.46 26.81
CA ILE A 480 -2.96 -6.60 25.99
C ILE A 480 -1.48 -6.43 25.65
N PRO A 481 -0.60 -7.38 26.01
CA PRO A 481 0.82 -7.27 25.68
C PRO A 481 1.07 -7.31 24.18
N ILE A 482 2.11 -6.59 23.74
CA ILE A 482 2.72 -6.75 22.42
C ILE A 482 3.67 -7.95 22.52
N THR A 483 3.41 -8.99 21.74
CA THR A 483 4.16 -10.26 21.79
C THR A 483 5.55 -10.17 21.15
N LYS A 484 5.89 -9.03 20.52
CA LYS A 484 7.19 -8.79 19.88
C LYS A 484 8.25 -8.48 20.94
N ARG A 485 9.43 -9.11 20.83
CA ARG A 485 10.58 -8.85 21.73
C ARG A 485 11.12 -7.44 21.51
N ARG A 486 11.72 -6.83 22.54
CA ARG A 486 12.37 -5.50 22.46
C ARG A 486 13.45 -5.45 21.38
N THR A 487 14.24 -6.52 21.26
CA THR A 487 15.24 -6.67 20.19
C THR A 487 14.60 -6.71 18.81
N THR A 488 13.45 -7.36 18.65
CA THR A 488 12.68 -7.33 17.40
C THR A 488 12.15 -5.93 17.11
N VAL A 489 11.67 -5.17 18.10
CA VAL A 489 11.24 -3.77 17.92
C VAL A 489 12.42 -2.91 17.46
N TYR A 490 13.58 -3.04 18.10
CA TYR A 490 14.80 -2.31 17.73
C TYR A 490 15.31 -2.68 16.34
N LEU A 491 15.54 -3.98 16.11
CA LEU A 491 15.98 -4.49 14.83
C LEU A 491 14.98 -4.11 13.77
N SER A 492 13.68 -4.10 14.08
CA SER A 492 12.64 -3.73 13.13
C SER A 492 12.44 -2.22 12.92
N ASP A 493 13.19 -1.35 13.61
CA ASP A 493 12.97 0.11 13.61
C ASP A 493 11.49 0.45 13.90
N GLY A 494 10.84 -0.36 14.73
CA GLY A 494 9.42 -0.27 15.05
C GLY A 494 8.47 -0.92 14.04
N ALA A 495 8.88 -1.23 12.81
CA ALA A 495 7.98 -1.71 11.75
C ALA A 495 7.24 -3.02 12.11
N CYS A 496 7.79 -3.84 13.02
CA CYS A 496 7.14 -5.09 13.42
C CYS A 496 5.77 -4.92 14.09
N ILE A 497 5.43 -3.72 14.55
CA ILE A 497 4.15 -3.45 15.25
C ILE A 497 3.02 -3.07 14.28
N TYR A 498 3.30 -2.84 13.00
CA TYR A 498 2.25 -2.50 12.03
C TYR A 498 1.19 -3.61 11.90
N GLN A 499 1.60 -4.87 12.07
CA GLN A 499 0.68 -6.02 12.08
C GLN A 499 -0.33 -5.97 13.24
N ASP A 500 0.02 -5.29 14.34
CA ASP A 500 -0.77 -5.18 15.56
C ASP A 500 -1.80 -4.03 15.53
N LEU A 501 -1.69 -3.13 14.55
CA LEU A 501 -2.61 -2.00 14.34
C LEU A 501 -3.92 -2.47 13.70
N LEU A 502 -5.06 -2.03 14.25
CA LEU A 502 -6.38 -2.30 13.67
C LEU A 502 -6.60 -1.46 12.42
N LEU A 503 -6.06 -0.24 12.40
CA LEU A 503 -6.15 0.66 11.27
C LEU A 503 -4.95 0.53 10.32
N LYS A 504 -4.22 -0.59 10.34
CA LYS A 504 -3.05 -0.81 9.47
C LYS A 504 -3.36 -0.61 7.99
N GLU A 505 -4.53 -1.07 7.54
CA GLU A 505 -4.97 -0.92 6.14
C GLU A 505 -5.42 0.50 5.80
N LEU A 506 -5.63 1.37 6.79
CA LEU A 506 -5.80 2.81 6.57
C LEU A 506 -4.44 3.51 6.50
N LEU A 507 -3.50 3.09 7.36
CA LEU A 507 -2.16 3.66 7.47
C LEU A 507 -1.27 3.31 6.26
N LEU A 508 -1.24 2.04 5.87
CA LEU A 508 -0.30 1.48 4.88
C LEU A 508 -1.05 0.64 3.84
N ASP A 509 -0.60 0.69 2.59
CA ASP A 509 -1.01 -0.30 1.61
C ASP A 509 -0.43 -1.65 2.05
N PRO A 510 -1.18 -2.77 1.96
CA PRO A 510 -0.70 -4.07 2.42
C PRO A 510 0.62 -4.51 1.77
N LEU A 511 0.88 -4.14 0.51
CA LEU A 511 2.17 -4.40 -0.13
C LEU A 511 3.27 -3.56 0.53
N THR A 512 3.02 -2.27 0.72
CA THR A 512 3.94 -1.34 1.39
C THR A 512 4.28 -1.79 2.80
N GLN A 513 3.29 -2.27 3.57
CA GLN A 513 3.52 -2.83 4.89
C GLN A 513 4.53 -3.99 4.86
N ILE A 514 4.31 -4.97 3.96
CA ILE A 514 5.19 -6.14 3.88
C ILE A 514 6.59 -5.75 3.45
N PHE A 515 6.74 -4.80 2.52
CA PHE A 515 8.06 -4.27 2.15
C PHE A 515 8.81 -3.71 3.37
N LEU A 516 8.15 -2.89 4.19
CA LEU A 516 8.80 -2.28 5.36
C LEU A 516 9.17 -3.29 6.44
N GLU A 517 8.37 -4.34 6.58
CA GLU A 517 8.66 -5.43 7.51
C GLU A 517 9.85 -6.29 7.07
N ASN A 518 10.13 -6.37 5.75
CA ASN A 518 11.07 -7.34 5.17
C ASN A 518 12.27 -6.74 4.40
N GLU A 519 12.37 -5.42 4.20
CA GLU A 519 13.53 -4.78 3.57
C GLU A 519 14.84 -5.09 4.36
N PRO A 520 15.88 -5.73 3.76
CA PRO A 520 17.02 -6.31 4.49
C PRO A 520 17.97 -5.28 5.09
N ARG A 521 18.02 -5.22 6.43
CA ARG A 521 18.77 -4.25 7.25
C ARG A 521 20.26 -4.52 7.37
N GLY A 522 21.02 -4.07 6.38
CA GLY A 522 22.20 -3.25 6.76
C GLY A 522 21.88 -1.76 6.61
N TRP A 523 20.70 -1.40 7.13
CA TRP A 523 20.08 -0.08 7.11
C TRP A 523 20.18 0.50 8.53
N THR A 524 21.32 1.08 8.94
CA THR A 524 21.41 1.92 10.15
C THR A 524 22.35 3.12 9.99
N LEU A 525 22.04 4.16 10.77
CA LEU A 525 22.67 5.47 11.02
C LEU A 525 22.81 6.55 9.92
N GLY A 526 22.24 7.72 10.23
CA GLY A 526 22.21 8.94 9.41
C GLY A 526 20.89 9.71 9.55
N MET A 527 20.69 10.20 10.78
CA MET A 527 19.62 11.06 11.29
C MET A 527 18.70 10.34 12.28
N ARG A 528 19.04 10.62 13.54
CA ARG A 528 18.22 10.44 14.74
C ARG A 528 16.77 10.79 14.43
N SER A 529 15.86 10.00 14.99
CA SER A 529 14.50 10.44 15.26
C SER A 529 14.54 11.91 15.66
N ASN A 530 13.89 12.76 14.88
CA ASN A 530 13.70 14.13 15.29
C ASN A 530 12.87 14.05 16.59
N PRO A 531 13.37 14.49 17.76
CA PRO A 531 12.73 14.25 19.06
C PRO A 531 11.33 14.86 19.18
N ARG A 532 10.90 15.64 18.18
CA ARG A 532 9.54 16.19 18.04
C ARG A 532 8.55 15.24 17.35
N ARG A 533 9.00 14.12 16.78
CA ARG A 533 8.14 13.15 16.09
C ARG A 533 7.90 11.96 17.01
N GLN A 534 6.65 11.83 17.44
CA GLN A 534 6.11 10.80 18.35
C GLN A 534 7.04 10.36 19.49
N GLY A 535 7.05 11.18 20.55
CA GLY A 535 7.14 10.68 21.93
C GLY A 535 8.48 10.11 22.40
N ASP A 536 9.61 10.56 21.85
CA ASP A 536 10.92 10.23 22.43
C ASP A 536 11.08 10.90 23.80
N ALA A 537 11.16 10.07 24.86
CA ALA A 537 11.51 10.50 26.20
C ALA A 537 13.03 10.76 26.26
N LEU A 538 13.44 12.02 26.37
CA LEU A 538 14.83 12.41 26.59
C LEU A 538 15.25 12.03 28.02
N TYR A 539 16.05 10.97 28.18
CA TYR A 539 16.85 10.78 29.37
C TYR A 539 18.30 11.18 29.09
N THR A 540 18.74 12.24 29.77
CA THR A 540 20.14 12.67 29.80
C THR A 540 20.91 11.80 30.79
N GLY A 541 21.69 10.84 30.29
CA GLY A 541 22.61 10.04 31.09
C GLY A 541 23.74 9.51 30.22
N SER A 542 24.96 9.99 30.45
CA SER A 542 26.14 9.56 29.72
C SER A 542 26.59 8.16 30.13
N ALA A 543 26.62 7.23 29.19
CA ALA A 543 27.65 6.19 29.04
C ALA A 543 27.27 5.29 27.85
N VAL A 544 28.11 5.26 26.81
CA VAL A 544 28.05 4.25 25.76
C VAL A 544 28.76 3.01 26.30
N PRO A 545 28.12 1.84 26.47
CA PRO A 545 28.84 0.61 26.72
C PRO A 545 29.37 0.07 25.38
N ASN A 546 30.67 -0.14 25.29
CA ASN A 546 31.28 -0.87 24.18
C ASN A 546 30.80 -2.34 24.22
N LEU A 547 30.04 -2.76 23.20
CA LEU A 547 29.67 -4.16 22.99
C LEU A 547 30.63 -4.77 21.95
N SER A 548 31.67 -5.42 22.46
CA SER A 548 32.50 -6.36 21.72
C SER A 548 32.46 -7.69 22.46
N ASP A 549 31.48 -8.53 22.16
CA ASP A 549 31.56 -9.95 22.50
C ASP A 549 30.88 -10.80 21.42
N GLY A 550 31.57 -11.86 20.99
CA GLY A 550 31.28 -12.67 19.80
C GLY A 550 30.31 -13.84 20.04
N SER A 551 29.61 -13.84 21.16
CA SER A 551 28.70 -14.92 21.58
C SER A 551 27.35 -14.91 20.84
N ASP A 552 26.82 -13.74 20.48
CA ASP A 552 25.47 -13.59 19.88
C ASP A 552 25.38 -14.10 18.42
N VAL A 553 26.51 -14.14 17.70
CA VAL A 553 26.55 -14.55 16.28
C VAL A 553 26.41 -16.08 16.13
N HIS A 554 26.88 -16.85 17.12
CA HIS A 554 26.84 -18.31 17.07
C HIS A 554 25.45 -18.86 17.43
N GLU A 555 24.75 -18.21 18.36
CA GLU A 555 23.35 -18.53 18.69
C GLU A 555 22.40 -18.22 17.53
N MET A 556 22.64 -17.11 16.79
CA MET A 556 21.86 -16.79 15.59
C MET A 556 21.98 -17.86 14.50
N ASN A 557 23.20 -18.30 14.16
CA ASN A 557 23.40 -19.28 13.09
C ASN A 557 22.75 -20.64 13.41
N THR A 558 22.79 -21.06 14.67
CA THR A 558 22.20 -22.34 15.11
C THR A 558 20.66 -22.33 15.02
N ILE A 559 20.04 -21.17 15.28
CA ILE A 559 18.58 -20.99 15.14
C ILE A 559 18.16 -20.97 13.67
N PHE A 560 18.96 -20.34 12.79
CA PHE A 560 18.68 -20.30 11.35
C PHE A 560 18.76 -21.69 10.70
N GLU A 561 19.75 -22.51 11.04
CA GLU A 561 19.89 -23.88 10.51
C GLU A 561 18.77 -24.82 10.98
N SER A 562 18.30 -24.67 12.22
CA SER A 562 17.18 -25.46 12.76
C SER A 562 15.85 -25.15 12.05
N MET A 563 15.59 -23.87 11.75
CA MET A 563 14.40 -23.45 11.02
C MET A 563 14.40 -23.92 9.56
N ASP A 564 15.56 -23.92 8.90
CA ASP A 564 15.68 -24.32 7.49
C ASP A 564 15.41 -25.82 7.30
N ASN A 565 15.89 -26.66 8.23
CA ASN A 565 15.67 -28.10 8.20
C ASN A 565 14.20 -28.49 8.45
N SER A 566 13.48 -27.78 9.33
CA SER A 566 12.04 -28.02 9.53
C SER A 566 11.20 -27.56 8.32
N LEU A 567 11.61 -26.49 7.64
CA LEU A 567 10.91 -26.00 6.46
C LEU A 567 11.04 -26.97 5.29
N HIS A 568 12.24 -27.55 5.08
CA HIS A 568 12.50 -28.53 4.03
C HIS A 568 11.67 -29.81 4.19
N ALA A 569 11.48 -30.30 5.42
CA ALA A 569 10.65 -31.48 5.69
C ALA A 569 9.17 -31.24 5.35
N VAL A 570 8.63 -30.07 5.71
CA VAL A 570 7.24 -29.70 5.42
C VAL A 570 7.02 -29.48 3.91
N LEU A 571 7.99 -28.89 3.21
CA LEU A 571 7.92 -28.71 1.76
C LEU A 571 7.93 -30.05 1.00
N ALA A 572 8.70 -31.04 1.47
CA ALA A 572 8.73 -32.37 0.86
C ALA A 572 7.40 -33.13 1.02
N ASP A 573 6.77 -33.05 2.20
CA ASP A 573 5.46 -33.67 2.45
C ASP A 573 4.34 -32.99 1.62
N MET A 574 4.41 -31.67 1.46
CA MET A 574 3.46 -30.93 0.60
C MET A 574 3.63 -31.30 -0.88
N GLN A 575 4.86 -31.48 -1.35
CA GLN A 575 5.15 -31.87 -2.74
C GLN A 575 4.64 -33.29 -3.05
N HIS A 576 4.77 -34.24 -2.12
CA HIS A 576 4.25 -35.60 -2.27
C HIS A 576 2.71 -35.66 -2.26
N ILE A 577 2.04 -34.82 -1.46
CA ILE A 577 0.57 -34.69 -1.51
C ILE A 577 0.13 -34.08 -2.84
N GLN A 578 0.86 -33.07 -3.33
CA GLN A 578 0.57 -32.38 -4.57
C GLN A 578 0.66 -33.29 -5.81
N GLU A 579 1.72 -34.10 -5.93
CA GLU A 579 1.91 -35.04 -7.06
C GLU A 579 0.79 -36.09 -7.15
N ASN A 580 0.29 -36.56 -6.00
CA ASN A 580 -0.82 -37.52 -5.94
C ASN A 580 -2.17 -36.91 -6.38
N TRP A 581 -2.37 -35.62 -6.15
CA TRP A 581 -3.58 -34.91 -6.59
C TRP A 581 -3.52 -34.50 -8.07
N GLU A 582 -2.34 -34.18 -8.60
CA GLU A 582 -2.14 -33.87 -10.03
C GLU A 582 -2.47 -35.07 -10.92
N ALA A 583 -2.04 -36.28 -10.55
CA ALA A 583 -2.39 -37.50 -11.25
C ALA A 583 -3.92 -37.75 -11.27
N ALA A 584 -4.63 -37.39 -10.19
CA ALA A 584 -6.07 -37.53 -10.10
C ALA A 584 -6.81 -36.50 -10.99
N LEU A 585 -6.30 -35.27 -11.07
CA LEU A 585 -6.89 -34.18 -11.85
C LEU A 585 -6.71 -34.38 -13.36
N ASP A 586 -5.54 -34.84 -13.81
CA ASP A 586 -5.29 -35.21 -15.21
C ASP A 586 -6.16 -36.40 -15.64
N THR A 587 -6.31 -37.40 -14.76
CA THR A 587 -7.22 -38.54 -15.00
C THR A 587 -8.68 -38.08 -15.11
N TRP A 588 -9.07 -37.04 -14.37
CA TRP A 588 -10.42 -36.48 -14.42
C TRP A 588 -10.64 -35.62 -15.68
N MET A 589 -9.67 -34.79 -16.08
CA MET A 589 -9.75 -33.99 -17.31
C MET A 589 -9.76 -34.86 -18.58
N GLN A 590 -8.99 -35.95 -18.63
CA GLN A 590 -9.04 -36.91 -19.74
C GLN A 590 -10.41 -37.61 -19.86
N ARG A 591 -11.11 -37.83 -18.75
CA ARG A 591 -12.45 -38.43 -18.73
C ARG A 591 -13.55 -37.50 -19.22
N ILE A 592 -13.38 -36.18 -19.07
CA ILE A 592 -14.35 -35.18 -19.55
C ILE A 592 -14.10 -34.83 -21.02
N GLY A 593 -12.83 -34.80 -21.46
CA GLY A 593 -12.49 -34.56 -22.87
C GLY A 593 -12.99 -35.63 -23.86
N GLY A 594 -13.41 -36.81 -23.38
CA GLY A 594 -14.02 -37.85 -24.20
C GLY A 594 -15.55 -37.77 -24.35
N ILE A 595 -16.20 -36.73 -23.79
CA ILE A 595 -17.67 -36.56 -23.80
C ILE A 595 -18.10 -35.30 -24.59
N VAL A 596 -17.16 -34.56 -25.18
CA VAL A 596 -17.47 -33.41 -26.06
C VAL A 596 -17.48 -33.82 -27.53
#